data_AF-A0A0F1RTA5-F1
#
_entry.id   AF-A0A0F1RTA5-F1
#
_cell.length_a   1.000
_cell.length_b   1.000
_cell.length_c   1.000
_cell.angle_alpha   90.00
_cell.angle_beta   90.00
_cell.angle_gamma   90.00
#
_symmetry.space_group_name_H-M   'P 1'
#
loop_
_entity.id
_entity.type
_entity.pdbx_description
1 polymer ?
#
loop_
_entity_poly.entity_id
_entity_poly.type
_entity_poly.pdbx_seq_one_letter_code
_entity_poly.pdbx_strand_id
1 'polypeptide(L)'
;MTTLSKRLCLTALLALSSFAFAASATAETSKLIIESGDSAQSRQNAAMDKEQWNDTRSLRHKVNKRAEKEWDKEDVAFDARDKCQQSANVNAYWEPNTLRCLDRRTGRTVAP
;
A
#
# COMPACT_ATOMS: atom_id res chain seq x y z
N MET A 1 -49.88 -63.80 -21.26
CA MET A 1 -49.87 -62.32 -21.18
C MET A 1 -49.10 -61.75 -19.97
N THR A 2 -48.38 -62.54 -19.17
CA THR A 2 -47.79 -62.07 -17.88
C THR A 2 -46.30 -61.70 -17.96
N THR A 3 -45.54 -62.22 -18.93
CA THR A 3 -44.09 -61.98 -19.06
C THR A 3 -43.76 -60.68 -19.81
N LEU A 4 -44.56 -60.32 -20.81
CA LEU A 4 -44.42 -59.08 -21.58
C LEU A 4 -44.70 -57.84 -20.70
N SER A 5 -45.72 -57.93 -19.84
CA SER A 5 -46.12 -56.85 -18.94
C SER A 5 -45.05 -56.58 -17.85
N LYS A 6 -44.40 -57.63 -17.33
CA LYS A 6 -43.26 -57.48 -16.41
C LYS A 6 -42.04 -56.83 -17.06
N ARG A 7 -41.73 -57.19 -18.32
CA ARG A 7 -40.62 -56.56 -19.07
C ARG A 7 -40.92 -55.09 -19.37
N LEU A 8 -42.16 -54.75 -19.74
CA LEU A 8 -42.58 -53.37 -19.94
C LEU A 8 -42.49 -52.54 -18.64
N CYS A 9 -42.90 -53.09 -17.49
CA CYS A 9 -42.75 -52.40 -16.21
C CYS A 9 -41.30 -52.16 -15.81
N LEU A 10 -40.42 -53.15 -16.03
CA LEU A 10 -38.98 -53.00 -15.77
C LEU A 10 -38.33 -51.94 -16.67
N THR A 11 -38.69 -51.91 -17.96
CA THR A 11 -38.18 -50.88 -18.88
C THR A 11 -38.76 -49.51 -18.58
N ALA A 12 -40.02 -49.42 -18.15
CA ALA A 12 -40.62 -48.16 -17.73
C ALA A 12 -39.93 -47.60 -16.48
N LEU A 13 -39.69 -48.45 -15.47
CA LEU A 13 -38.99 -48.04 -14.25
C LEU A 13 -37.54 -47.59 -14.52
N LEU A 14 -36.83 -48.29 -15.40
CA LEU A 14 -35.48 -47.89 -15.81
C LEU A 14 -35.48 -46.56 -16.61
N ALA A 15 -36.43 -46.37 -17.52
CA ALA A 15 -36.54 -45.14 -18.32
C ALA A 15 -36.94 -43.92 -17.46
N LEU A 16 -37.74 -44.11 -16.42
CA LEU A 16 -38.06 -43.06 -15.44
C LEU A 16 -36.84 -42.69 -14.58
N SER A 17 -35.94 -43.65 -14.30
CA SER A 17 -34.73 -43.41 -13.52
C SER A 17 -33.65 -42.61 -14.26
N SER A 18 -33.62 -42.64 -15.60
CA SER A 18 -32.62 -41.89 -16.38
C SER A 18 -32.90 -40.38 -16.46
N PHE A 19 -34.13 -39.92 -16.20
CA PHE A 19 -34.45 -38.49 -16.14
C PHE A 19 -34.07 -37.84 -14.79
N ALA A 20 -33.90 -38.62 -13.73
CA ALA A 20 -33.49 -38.11 -12.42
C ALA A 20 -31.99 -37.73 -12.35
N PHE A 21 -31.17 -38.20 -13.29
CA PHE A 21 -29.73 -37.95 -13.35
C PHE A 21 -29.30 -36.92 -14.41
N ALA A 22 -30.24 -36.27 -15.08
CA ALA A 22 -29.93 -35.11 -15.90
C ALA A 22 -29.77 -33.89 -14.99
N ALA A 23 -28.62 -33.77 -14.32
CA ALA A 23 -28.24 -32.54 -13.66
C ALA A 23 -28.19 -31.44 -14.72
N SER A 24 -29.15 -30.51 -14.67
CA SER A 24 -29.07 -29.28 -15.45
C SER A 24 -27.83 -28.52 -14.95
N ALA A 25 -26.74 -28.63 -15.70
CA ALA A 25 -25.54 -27.83 -15.47
C ALA A 25 -25.88 -26.38 -15.84
N THR A 26 -26.45 -25.64 -14.88
CA THR A 26 -26.55 -24.19 -14.97
C THR A 26 -25.15 -23.65 -14.80
N ALA A 27 -24.47 -23.40 -15.92
CA ALA A 27 -23.21 -22.67 -15.90
C ALA A 27 -23.51 -21.26 -15.39
N GLU A 28 -23.12 -20.96 -14.15
CA GLU A 28 -23.08 -19.60 -13.64
C GLU A 28 -21.97 -18.88 -14.41
N THR A 29 -22.30 -18.37 -15.59
CA THR A 29 -21.37 -17.53 -16.33
C THR A 29 -21.35 -16.18 -15.64
N SER A 30 -20.41 -15.99 -14.72
CA SER A 30 -20.07 -14.69 -14.16
C SER A 30 -19.62 -13.80 -15.34
N LYS A 31 -20.57 -13.08 -15.95
CA LYS A 31 -20.24 -12.11 -17.00
C LYS A 31 -19.53 -10.96 -16.30
N LEU A 32 -18.20 -10.98 -16.34
CA LEU A 32 -17.39 -9.81 -16.04
C LEU A 32 -17.66 -8.77 -17.13
N ILE A 33 -18.57 -7.83 -16.85
CA ILE A 33 -18.65 -6.61 -17.63
C ILE A 33 -17.40 -5.82 -17.26
N ILE A 34 -16.31 -6.02 -18.01
CA ILE A 34 -15.16 -5.12 -17.98
C ILE A 34 -15.64 -3.87 -18.71
N GLU A 35 -16.35 -3.01 -17.98
CA GLU A 35 -16.60 -1.66 -18.44
C GLU A 35 -15.21 -1.03 -18.61
N SER A 36 -14.83 -0.73 -19.85
CA SER A 36 -13.60 0.02 -20.15
C SER A 36 -13.51 1.14 -19.13
N GLY A 37 -12.44 1.19 -18.32
CA GLY A 37 -12.30 2.09 -17.16
C GLY A 37 -12.31 3.59 -17.48
N ASP A 38 -12.78 3.94 -18.67
CA ASP A 38 -12.78 5.24 -19.31
C ASP A 38 -14.22 5.63 -19.69
N SER A 39 -15.11 5.61 -18.68
CA SER A 39 -16.47 6.13 -18.81
C SER A 39 -16.46 7.66 -18.77
N ALA A 40 -17.50 8.31 -19.29
CA ALA A 40 -17.63 9.77 -19.20
C ALA A 40 -17.56 10.26 -17.74
N GLN A 41 -18.10 9.47 -16.79
CA GLN A 41 -18.00 9.75 -15.37
C GLN A 41 -16.56 9.64 -14.84
N SER A 42 -15.79 8.61 -15.24
CA SER A 42 -14.41 8.46 -14.78
C SER A 42 -13.51 9.60 -15.30
N ARG A 43 -13.76 10.09 -16.52
CA ARG A 43 -13.08 11.27 -17.07
C ARG A 43 -13.39 12.55 -16.30
N GLN A 44 -14.64 12.77 -15.91
CA GLN A 44 -15.03 13.92 -15.10
C GLN A 44 -14.42 13.86 -13.70
N ASN A 45 -14.44 12.68 -13.07
CA ASN A 45 -13.81 12.49 -11.76
C ASN A 45 -12.31 12.75 -11.83
N ALA A 46 -11.60 12.22 -12.84
CA ALA A 46 -10.18 12.47 -13.03
C ALA A 46 -9.85 13.96 -13.28
N ALA A 47 -10.73 14.71 -13.95
CA ALA A 47 -10.57 16.15 -14.13
C ALA A 47 -10.73 16.90 -12.79
N MET A 48 -11.75 16.57 -11.99
CA MET A 48 -11.94 17.17 -10.66
C MET A 48 -10.78 16.82 -9.71
N ASP A 49 -10.31 15.57 -9.72
CA ASP A 49 -9.17 15.13 -8.91
C ASP A 49 -7.88 15.86 -9.30
N LYS A 50 -7.71 16.14 -10.59
CA LYS A 50 -6.58 16.94 -11.10
C LYS A 50 -6.63 18.38 -10.59
N GLU A 51 -7.80 19.01 -10.55
CA GLU A 51 -7.97 20.35 -9.99
C GLU A 51 -7.65 20.36 -8.49
N GLN A 52 -8.21 19.44 -7.71
CA GLN A 52 -7.90 19.31 -6.29
C GLN A 52 -6.41 19.02 -6.02
N TRP A 53 -5.79 18.17 -6.83
CA TRP A 53 -4.35 17.92 -6.75
C TRP A 53 -3.57 19.21 -7.01
N ASN A 54 -3.94 20.00 -8.02
CA ASN A 54 -3.26 21.27 -8.32
C ASN A 54 -3.42 22.30 -7.19
N ASP A 55 -4.61 22.43 -6.62
CA ASP A 55 -4.88 23.37 -5.53
C ASP A 55 -4.02 23.07 -4.29
N THR A 56 -3.80 21.78 -4.00
CA THR A 56 -2.98 21.34 -2.87
C THR A 56 -1.47 21.30 -3.15
N ARG A 57 -1.01 21.57 -4.39
CA ARG A 57 0.39 21.44 -4.80
C ARG A 57 1.35 22.25 -3.92
N SER A 58 0.98 23.48 -3.58
CA SER A 58 1.81 24.38 -2.76
C SER A 58 2.03 23.82 -1.36
N LEU A 59 0.97 23.29 -0.74
CA LEU A 59 1.05 22.69 0.59
C LEU A 59 1.90 21.43 0.58
N ARG A 60 1.68 20.53 -0.39
CA ARG A 60 2.48 19.30 -0.53
C ARG A 60 3.97 19.61 -0.69
N HIS A 61 4.29 20.61 -1.51
CA HIS A 61 5.67 21.05 -1.68
C HIS A 61 6.26 21.67 -0.39
N LYS A 62 5.49 22.44 0.38
CA LYS A 62 5.93 22.98 1.69
C LYS A 62 6.18 21.86 2.70
N VAL A 63 5.32 20.84 2.73
CA VAL A 63 5.48 19.66 3.60
C VAL A 63 6.77 18.93 3.25
N ASN A 64 6.99 18.64 1.95
CA ASN A 64 8.22 17.98 1.50
C ASN A 64 9.46 18.79 1.86
N LYS A 65 9.46 20.11 1.59
CA LYS A 65 10.59 20.99 1.95
C LYS A 65 10.84 21.07 3.46
N ARG A 66 9.80 20.99 4.28
CA ARG A 66 9.97 20.96 5.73
C ARG A 66 10.58 19.63 6.16
N ALA A 67 10.11 18.53 5.59
CA ALA A 67 10.68 17.22 5.86
C ALA A 67 12.16 17.21 5.48
N GLU A 68 12.51 17.60 4.24
CA GLU A 68 13.91 17.72 3.77
C GLU A 68 14.77 18.50 4.78
N LYS A 69 14.33 19.68 5.20
CA LYS A 69 15.07 20.49 6.18
C LYS A 69 15.22 19.83 7.55
N GLU A 70 14.27 19.02 7.97
CA GLU A 70 14.37 18.32 9.26
C GLU A 70 15.37 17.17 9.17
N TRP A 71 15.30 16.40 8.09
CA TRP A 71 16.31 15.39 7.75
C TRP A 71 17.71 16.00 7.67
N ASP A 72 17.87 17.13 6.99
CA ASP A 72 19.16 17.83 6.88
C ASP A 72 19.73 18.23 8.26
N LYS A 73 18.89 18.64 9.22
CA LYS A 73 19.35 18.98 10.57
C LYS A 73 19.82 17.75 11.34
N GLU A 74 19.07 16.65 11.24
CA GLU A 74 19.44 15.39 11.90
C GLU A 74 20.77 14.88 11.35
N ASP A 75 20.93 14.89 10.02
CA ASP A 75 22.17 14.50 9.33
C ASP A 75 23.37 15.36 9.78
N VAL A 76 23.21 16.70 9.79
CA VAL A 76 24.24 17.62 10.29
C VAL A 76 24.57 17.36 11.77
N ALA A 77 23.60 17.01 12.60
CA ALA A 77 23.84 16.68 14.00
C ALA A 77 24.61 15.36 14.17
N PHE A 78 24.34 14.36 13.35
CA PHE A 78 25.10 13.11 13.31
C PHE A 78 26.54 13.37 12.86
N ASP A 79 26.74 14.10 11.78
CA ASP A 79 28.06 14.51 11.30
C ASP A 79 28.86 15.28 12.36
N ALA A 80 28.20 16.23 13.05
CA ALA A 80 28.82 17.02 14.10
C ALA A 80 29.24 16.16 15.30
N ARG A 81 28.42 15.18 15.67
CA ARG A 81 28.75 14.21 16.72
C ARG A 81 29.96 13.37 16.34
N ASP A 82 29.96 12.84 15.12
CA ASP A 82 31.01 11.95 14.66
C ASP A 82 32.35 12.68 14.57
N LYS A 83 32.36 13.94 14.10
CA LYS A 83 33.56 14.79 14.15
C LYS A 83 34.01 15.11 15.58
N CYS A 84 33.06 15.40 16.49
CA CYS A 84 33.38 15.63 17.90
C CYS A 84 34.08 14.41 18.53
N GLN A 85 33.65 13.20 18.17
CA GLN A 85 34.27 11.94 18.64
C GLN A 85 35.64 11.69 18.00
N GLN A 86 35.87 12.17 16.79
CA GLN A 86 37.16 12.11 16.10
C GLN A 86 38.15 13.21 16.52
N SER A 87 37.69 14.19 17.31
CA SER A 87 38.51 15.32 17.72
C SER A 87 39.74 14.86 18.51
N ALA A 88 40.90 15.47 18.21
CA ALA A 88 42.12 15.27 18.98
C ALA A 88 42.07 15.90 20.39
N ASN A 89 41.04 16.70 20.68
CA ASN A 89 40.87 17.32 21.99
C ASN A 89 40.29 16.31 22.99
N VAL A 90 41.13 15.84 23.92
CA VAL A 90 40.75 14.89 24.99
C VAL A 90 39.63 15.38 25.92
N ASN A 91 39.39 16.69 25.96
CA ASN A 91 38.33 17.28 26.79
C ASN A 91 37.03 17.51 26.02
N ALA A 92 37.01 17.26 24.71
CA ALA A 92 35.80 17.36 23.91
C ALA A 92 34.80 16.28 24.33
N TYR A 93 33.54 16.68 24.50
CA TYR A 93 32.44 15.76 24.72
C TYR A 93 31.20 16.21 23.95
N TRP A 94 30.40 15.24 23.54
CA TRP A 94 29.13 15.48 22.89
C TRP A 94 28.02 15.69 23.93
N GLU A 95 27.33 16.83 23.86
CA GLU A 95 26.16 17.09 24.70
C GLU A 95 24.87 16.71 23.95
N PRO A 96 24.11 15.68 24.39
CA PRO A 96 22.96 15.17 23.65
C PRO A 96 21.76 16.13 23.65
N ASN A 97 21.65 17.02 24.66
CA ASN A 97 20.53 17.94 24.78
C ASN A 97 20.63 19.12 23.81
N THR A 98 21.84 19.61 23.56
CA THR A 98 22.07 20.78 22.70
C THR A 98 22.64 20.42 21.34
N LEU A 99 23.03 19.16 21.14
CA LEU A 99 23.67 18.65 19.91
C LEU A 99 24.95 19.43 19.58
N ARG A 100 25.76 19.71 20.61
CA ARG A 100 27.01 20.47 20.48
C ARG A 100 28.19 19.69 21.01
N CYS A 101 29.33 19.89 20.37
CA CYS A 101 30.63 19.49 20.88
C CYS A 101 31.15 20.56 21.85
N LEU A 102 31.27 20.23 23.13
CA LEU A 102 31.70 21.16 24.17
C LEU A 102 32.98 20.67 24.85
N ASP A 103 33.75 21.59 25.42
CA ASP A 103 34.87 21.28 26.29
C ASP A 103 34.37 21.08 27.72
N ARG A 104 34.67 19.93 28.34
CA ARG A 104 34.28 19.61 29.72
C ARG A 104 34.75 20.63 30.75
N ARG A 105 35.89 21.29 30.52
CA ARG A 105 36.48 22.21 31.50
C ARG A 105 35.88 23.62 31.41
N THR A 106 35.56 24.06 30.19
CA THR A 106 35.16 25.45 29.93
C THR A 106 33.71 25.61 29.52
N GLY A 107 33.03 24.52 29.13
CA GLY A 107 31.68 24.54 28.55
C GLY A 107 31.60 25.24 27.19
N ARG A 108 32.72 25.63 26.59
CA ARG A 108 32.75 26.31 25.29
C ARG A 108 32.62 25.30 24.16
N THR A 109 32.06 25.74 23.04
CA THR A 109 32.08 24.93 21.81
C THR A 109 33.49 24.68 21.35
N VAL A 110 33.80 23.41 21.15
CA VAL A 110 35.02 22.95 20.50
C VAL A 110 34.70 22.84 19.01
N ALA A 111 35.58 23.39 18.17
CA ALA A 111 35.46 23.15 16.75
C ALA A 111 35.58 21.63 16.51
N PRO A 112 34.59 20.99 15.85
CA PRO A 112 34.66 19.59 15.50
C PRO A 112 35.93 19.28 14.69
#